data_AF-A0AAE0LJ82-F1
#
_entry.id   AF-A0AAE0LJ82-F1
#
_cell.length_a   1.000
_cell.length_b   1.000
_cell.length_c   1.000
_cell.angle_alpha   90.00
_cell.angle_beta   90.00
_cell.angle_gamma   90.00
#
_symmetry.space_group_name_H-M   'P 1'
#
loop_
_entity.id
_entity.type
_entity.pdbx_description
1 polymer ?
#
loop_
_entity_poly.entity_id
_entity_poly.type
_entity_poly.pdbx_seq_one_letter_code
_entity_poly.pdbx_strand_id
1 'polypeptide(L)'
;MGTDDDDAYKLKKIRYTGKDVCIVLQNLNGPCPLIGIANVLLLRGDVSIPQDHGQIKSARLLELVSNHILERTKHSTDENLKYSVSEAIDALPRMQYGLNVNIRFNDVEGFEYMSDSTVFDVLGIRLLHGWLLDANDEETLRVIGNSAYNQLAERLVEASENEQQASWLASVLKH
;
A
#
# COMPACT_ATOMS: atom_id res chain seq x y z
N MET A 1 -9.94 22.23 -12.59
CA MET A 1 -8.59 22.45 -13.14
C MET A 1 -7.70 22.82 -11.98
N GLY A 2 -6.99 21.85 -11.40
CA GLY A 2 -6.00 22.12 -10.36
C GLY A 2 -4.78 22.77 -10.99
N THR A 3 -4.22 23.78 -10.33
CA THR A 3 -3.00 24.45 -10.78
C THR A 3 -1.78 23.56 -10.56
N ASP A 4 -0.74 23.73 -11.37
CA ASP A 4 0.55 23.02 -11.34
C ASP A 4 1.25 22.93 -9.96
N ASP A 5 0.79 23.72 -8.98
CA ASP A 5 1.31 23.81 -7.60
C ASP A 5 0.67 22.79 -6.63
N ASP A 6 -0.50 22.22 -6.98
CA ASP A 6 -1.18 21.20 -6.14
C ASP A 6 -0.51 19.81 -6.21
N ASP A 7 0.44 19.62 -7.13
CA ASP A 7 1.14 18.34 -7.37
C ASP A 7 2.60 18.35 -6.88
N ALA A 8 2.94 19.27 -5.98
CA ALA A 8 4.26 19.35 -5.36
C ALA A 8 4.23 18.88 -3.90
N TYR A 9 5.25 18.14 -3.48
CA TYR A 9 5.49 17.72 -2.10
C TYR A 9 6.55 18.61 -1.44
N LYS A 10 6.34 18.98 -0.18
CA LYS A 10 7.36 19.70 0.60
C LYS A 10 8.51 18.77 0.96
N LEU A 11 9.70 19.33 1.04
CA LEU A 11 10.91 18.61 1.43
C LEU A 11 11.36 19.03 2.83
N LYS A 12 11.92 18.08 3.59
CA LYS A 12 12.50 18.35 4.90
C LYS A 12 13.88 17.73 5.00
N LYS A 13 14.88 18.57 5.27
CA LYS A 13 16.22 18.11 5.64
C LYS A 13 16.21 17.57 7.07
N ILE A 14 16.74 16.36 7.25
CA ILE A 14 16.91 15.71 8.54
C ILE A 14 18.33 15.13 8.63
N ARG A 15 18.77 14.82 9.85
CA ARG A 15 19.95 14.01 10.09
C ARG A 15 19.51 12.61 10.50
N TYR A 16 19.81 11.61 9.67
CA TYR A 16 19.46 10.22 9.89
C TYR A 16 20.73 9.37 9.83
N THR A 17 20.94 8.52 10.85
CA THR A 17 22.13 7.65 10.97
C THR A 17 23.47 8.36 10.71
N GLY A 18 23.57 9.64 11.11
CA GLY A 18 24.78 10.46 10.95
C GLY A 18 24.94 11.14 9.58
N LYS A 19 24.03 10.91 8.62
CA LYS A 19 24.02 11.53 7.29
C LYS A 19 22.89 12.56 7.19
N ASP A 20 23.14 13.61 6.41
CA ASP A 20 22.10 14.58 6.06
C ASP A 20 21.26 14.01 4.90
N VAL A 21 19.96 13.82 5.12
CA VAL A 21 19.01 13.24 4.16
C VAL A 21 17.85 14.22 3.96
N CYS A 22 17.32 14.28 2.73
CA CYS A 22 16.11 15.02 2.42
C CYS A 22 14.94 14.04 2.32
N ILE A 23 13.89 14.24 3.12
CA ILE A 23 12.67 13.42 3.09
C ILE A 23 11.51 14.21 2.48
N VAL A 24 10.56 13.49 1.90
CA VAL A 24 9.35 14.02 1.29
C VAL A 24 8.23 14.07 2.34
N LEU A 25 7.55 15.19 2.44
CA LEU A 25 6.42 15.43 3.33
C LEU A 25 5.09 15.36 2.58
N GLN A 26 4.06 14.89 3.27
CA GLN A 26 2.69 14.90 2.78
C GLN A 26 2.06 16.29 2.97
N ASN A 27 1.44 16.83 1.91
CA ASN A 27 0.87 18.19 1.91
C ASN A 27 -0.66 18.21 2.08
N LEU A 28 -1.39 17.20 1.60
CA LEU A 28 -2.86 17.12 1.64
C LEU A 28 -3.31 15.68 1.98
N ASN A 29 -4.53 15.54 2.52
CA ASN A 29 -5.16 14.24 2.80
C ASN A 29 -5.50 13.52 1.49
N GLY A 30 -4.51 12.79 0.97
CA GLY A 30 -4.55 11.85 -0.16
C GLY A 30 -3.41 10.83 0.04
N PRO A 31 -3.51 9.61 -0.48
CA PRO A 31 -2.80 8.48 0.10
C PRO A 31 -1.29 8.54 -0.09
N CYS A 32 -0.63 8.22 1.01
CA CYS A 32 0.79 8.25 1.32
C CYS A 32 1.72 7.21 0.61
N PRO A 33 1.27 6.16 -0.13
CA PRO A 33 2.18 5.07 -0.54
C PRO A 33 3.44 5.50 -1.30
N LEU A 34 3.32 6.38 -2.31
CA LEU A 34 4.49 6.83 -3.07
C LEU A 34 5.51 7.58 -2.18
N ILE A 35 5.03 8.43 -1.28
CA ILE A 35 5.88 9.15 -0.32
C ILE A 35 6.56 8.17 0.63
N GLY A 36 5.82 7.18 1.14
CA GLY A 36 6.34 6.14 2.01
C GLY A 36 7.47 5.35 1.34
N ILE A 37 7.23 4.89 0.12
CA ILE A 37 8.24 4.20 -0.70
C ILE A 37 9.47 5.08 -0.91
N ALA A 38 9.28 6.32 -1.38
CA ALA A 38 10.39 7.21 -1.65
C ALA A 38 11.21 7.53 -0.39
N ASN A 39 10.55 7.75 0.75
CA ASN A 39 11.23 8.01 2.02
C ASN A 39 12.04 6.80 2.49
N VAL A 40 11.56 5.57 2.29
CA VAL A 40 12.39 4.38 2.58
C VAL A 40 13.67 4.38 1.74
N LEU A 41 13.56 4.64 0.43
CA LEU A 41 14.73 4.69 -0.46
C LEU A 41 15.69 5.84 -0.10
N LEU A 42 15.16 7.02 0.23
CA LEU A 42 15.96 8.18 0.67
C LEU A 42 16.70 7.89 1.97
N LEU A 43 16.04 7.27 2.95
CA LEU A 43 16.63 6.91 4.24
C LEU A 43 17.67 5.79 4.13
N ARG A 44 17.48 4.85 3.20
CA ARG A 44 18.50 3.83 2.86
C ARG A 44 19.71 4.41 2.12
N GLY A 45 19.53 5.55 1.46
CA GLY A 45 20.53 6.14 0.57
C GLY A 45 20.55 5.53 -0.83
N ASP A 46 19.48 4.80 -1.18
CA ASP A 46 19.28 4.16 -2.48
C ASP A 46 19.02 5.20 -3.59
N VAL A 47 18.41 6.33 -3.20
CA VAL A 47 18.19 7.51 -4.03
C VAL A 47 18.51 8.78 -3.25
N SER A 48 18.66 9.91 -3.94
CA SER A 48 18.88 11.21 -3.29
C SER A 48 18.14 12.34 -3.99
N ILE A 49 17.73 13.33 -3.21
CA ILE A 49 17.15 14.59 -3.68
C ILE A 49 18.10 15.72 -3.22
N PRO A 50 18.49 16.66 -4.09
CA PRO A 50 19.36 17.76 -3.70
C PRO A 50 18.72 18.62 -2.60
N GLN A 51 19.54 19.04 -1.63
CA GLN A 51 19.06 19.61 -0.36
C GLN A 51 18.61 21.08 -0.45
N ASP A 52 18.88 21.73 -1.58
CA ASP A 52 18.51 23.10 -1.92
C ASP A 52 17.07 23.21 -2.45
N HIS A 53 16.42 22.09 -2.76
CA HIS A 53 15.01 22.07 -3.16
C HIS A 53 14.10 22.15 -1.93
N GLY A 54 13.21 23.14 -1.91
CA GLY A 54 12.14 23.23 -0.90
C GLY A 54 10.95 22.30 -1.17
N GLN A 55 10.79 21.87 -2.43
CA GLN A 55 9.68 21.04 -2.90
C GLN A 55 10.11 20.14 -4.07
N ILE A 56 9.37 19.06 -4.31
CA ILE A 56 9.53 18.14 -5.44
C ILE A 56 8.16 17.85 -6.08
N LYS A 57 8.05 17.93 -7.41
CA LYS A 57 6.82 17.55 -8.14
C LYS A 57 6.58 16.04 -8.08
N SER A 58 5.32 15.61 -8.05
CA SER A 58 4.97 14.19 -7.99
C SER A 58 5.51 13.40 -9.17
N ALA A 59 5.44 13.96 -10.39
CA ALA A 59 6.05 13.35 -11.58
C ALA A 59 7.55 13.08 -11.41
N ARG A 60 8.30 13.99 -10.76
CA ARG A 60 9.73 13.81 -10.51
C ARG A 60 10.00 12.77 -9.44
N LEU A 61 9.14 12.68 -8.42
CA LEU A 61 9.22 11.64 -7.39
C LEU A 61 8.96 10.25 -8.00
N LEU A 62 7.95 10.14 -8.86
CA LEU A 62 7.63 8.94 -9.62
C LEU A 62 8.81 8.50 -10.47
N GLU A 63 9.39 9.43 -11.24
CA GLU A 63 10.55 9.17 -12.09
C GLU A 63 11.75 8.68 -11.27
N LEU A 64 12.00 9.27 -10.10
CA LEU A 64 13.09 8.85 -9.21
C LEU A 64 12.94 7.39 -8.75
N VAL A 65 11.73 7.00 -8.35
CA VAL A 65 11.44 5.64 -7.90
C VAL A 65 11.47 4.64 -9.08
N SER A 66 10.88 4.99 -10.22
CA SER A 66 10.91 4.16 -11.43
C SER A 66 12.33 3.91 -11.92
N ASN A 67 13.17 4.94 -12.00
CA ASN A 67 14.56 4.81 -12.40
C ASN A 67 15.34 3.91 -11.43
N HIS A 68 15.07 4.02 -10.12
CA HIS A 68 15.70 3.13 -9.14
C HIS A 68 15.32 1.66 -9.35
N ILE A 69 14.04 1.37 -9.61
CA ILE A 69 13.57 0.00 -9.95
C ILE A 69 14.34 -0.52 -11.16
N LEU A 70 14.34 0.23 -12.27
CA LEU A 70 14.97 -0.19 -13.53
C LEU A 70 16.48 -0.39 -13.36
N GLU A 71 17.17 0.51 -12.66
CA GLU A 71 18.61 0.40 -12.41
C GLU A 71 18.97 -0.79 -11.53
N ARG A 72 18.14 -1.10 -10.53
CA ARG A 72 18.33 -2.27 -9.65
C ARG A 72 18.20 -3.59 -10.41
N THR A 73 17.36 -3.63 -11.44
CA THR A 73 17.02 -4.87 -12.16
C THR A 73 17.61 -4.96 -13.57
N LYS A 74 18.35 -3.95 -14.05
CA LYS A 74 18.86 -3.85 -15.43
C LYS A 74 19.66 -5.06 -15.93
N HIS A 75 20.37 -5.75 -15.02
CA HIS A 75 21.24 -6.88 -15.35
C HIS A 75 20.60 -8.23 -15.01
N SER A 76 19.34 -8.24 -14.56
CA SER A 76 18.66 -9.50 -14.26
C SER A 76 18.31 -10.26 -15.53
N THR A 77 18.65 -11.55 -15.55
CA THR A 77 18.21 -12.51 -16.56
C THR A 77 16.98 -13.31 -16.13
N ASP A 78 16.49 -13.09 -14.91
CA ASP A 78 15.30 -13.79 -14.39
C ASP A 78 14.01 -13.21 -15.00
N GLU A 79 13.34 -14.01 -15.83
CA GLU A 79 12.09 -13.64 -16.49
C GLU A 79 10.94 -13.36 -15.51
N ASN A 80 10.90 -14.05 -14.36
CA ASN A 80 9.89 -13.78 -13.33
C ASN A 80 10.11 -12.39 -12.74
N LEU A 81 11.36 -12.03 -12.44
CA LEU A 81 11.70 -10.70 -11.95
C LEU A 81 11.39 -9.62 -13.00
N LYS A 82 11.64 -9.87 -14.29
CA LYS A 82 11.27 -8.93 -15.37
C LYS A 82 9.76 -8.70 -15.42
N TYR A 83 8.96 -9.75 -15.26
CA TYR A 83 7.52 -9.64 -15.16
C TYR A 83 7.09 -8.81 -13.95
N SER A 84 7.62 -9.11 -12.76
CA SER A 84 7.33 -8.34 -11.54
C SER A 84 7.75 -6.87 -11.66
N VAL A 85 8.86 -6.58 -12.33
CA VAL A 85 9.29 -5.20 -12.62
C VAL A 85 8.30 -4.48 -13.53
N SER A 86 7.80 -5.14 -14.58
CA SER A 86 6.76 -4.57 -15.44
C SER A 86 5.50 -4.24 -14.64
N GLU A 87 5.02 -5.19 -13.83
CA GLU A 87 3.85 -4.97 -12.96
C GLU A 87 4.07 -3.81 -11.99
N ALA A 88 5.25 -3.73 -11.37
CA ALA A 88 5.59 -2.66 -10.44
C ALA A 88 5.62 -1.27 -11.13
N ILE A 89 6.20 -1.17 -12.33
CA ILE A 89 6.25 0.08 -13.10
C ILE A 89 4.85 0.52 -13.51
N ASP A 90 3.99 -0.43 -13.92
CA ASP A 90 2.59 -0.14 -14.26
C ASP A 90 1.77 0.26 -13.04
N ALA A 91 2.10 -0.25 -11.84
CA ALA A 91 1.43 0.06 -10.60
C ALA A 91 1.82 1.40 -9.96
N LEU A 92 3.08 1.81 -10.12
CA LEU A 92 3.62 2.97 -9.43
C LEU A 92 2.81 4.28 -9.61
N PRO A 93 2.29 4.63 -10.81
CA PRO A 93 1.48 5.84 -10.97
C PRO A 93 0.20 5.85 -10.12
N ARG A 94 -0.39 4.67 -9.83
CA ARG A 94 -1.60 4.54 -9.01
C ARG A 94 -1.33 4.84 -7.53
N MET A 95 -0.09 4.68 -7.07
CA MET A 95 0.33 4.94 -5.69
C MET A 95 0.15 6.40 -5.24
N GLN A 96 0.01 7.33 -6.19
CA GLN A 96 -0.36 8.72 -5.92
C GLN A 96 -1.81 8.87 -5.44
N TYR A 97 -2.67 7.93 -5.81
CA TYR A 97 -4.12 7.96 -5.58
C TYR A 97 -4.61 6.86 -4.64
N GLY A 98 -3.78 5.86 -4.33
CA GLY A 98 -4.09 4.82 -3.35
C GLY A 98 -3.16 3.62 -3.46
N LEU A 99 -3.19 2.78 -2.43
CA LEU A 99 -2.68 1.43 -2.49
C LEU A 99 -3.86 0.50 -2.21
N ASN A 100 -4.18 -0.39 -3.16
CA ASN A 100 -5.19 -1.40 -2.93
C ASN A 100 -4.55 -2.58 -2.18
N VAL A 101 -5.08 -2.90 -0.99
CA VAL A 101 -4.65 -4.04 -0.19
C VAL A 101 -5.85 -4.84 0.27
N ASN A 102 -5.69 -6.15 0.34
CA ASN A 102 -6.65 -7.02 1.00
C ASN A 102 -5.89 -7.84 2.05
N ILE A 103 -6.11 -7.51 3.33
CA ILE A 103 -5.34 -8.09 4.44
C ILE A 103 -5.95 -9.40 4.94
N ARG A 104 -5.13 -10.25 5.55
CA ARG A 104 -5.52 -11.38 6.39
C ARG A 104 -5.14 -11.06 7.83
N PHE A 105 -5.94 -11.47 8.80
CA PHE A 105 -5.80 -11.03 10.19
C PHE A 105 -4.87 -11.92 11.04
N ASN A 106 -4.16 -12.87 10.42
CA ASN A 106 -3.39 -13.90 11.09
C ASN A 106 -1.87 -13.68 11.06
N ASP A 107 -1.37 -12.73 10.27
CA ASP A 107 0.06 -12.42 10.16
C ASP A 107 0.23 -10.91 9.88
N VAL A 108 1.34 -10.30 10.31
CA VAL A 108 1.66 -8.89 10.00
C VAL A 108 1.97 -8.66 8.52
N GLU A 109 2.39 -9.70 7.81
CA GLU A 109 2.56 -9.76 6.36
C GLU A 109 1.37 -10.46 5.68
N GLY A 110 0.24 -10.61 6.39
CA GLY A 110 -0.98 -11.23 5.90
C GLY A 110 -1.65 -10.39 4.83
N PHE A 111 -1.30 -10.58 3.56
CA PHE A 111 -1.96 -9.93 2.42
C PHE A 111 -2.36 -10.97 1.37
N GLU A 112 -3.49 -10.76 0.70
CA GLU A 112 -3.70 -11.36 -0.62
C GLU A 112 -2.85 -10.64 -1.65
N TYR A 113 -2.31 -11.41 -2.59
CA TYR A 113 -1.53 -10.85 -3.69
C TYR A 113 -2.38 -9.89 -4.50
N MET A 114 -1.87 -8.68 -4.68
CA MET A 114 -2.44 -7.63 -5.51
C MET A 114 -1.31 -7.11 -6.40
N SER A 115 -1.55 -6.84 -7.67
CA SER A 115 -0.49 -6.34 -8.57
C SER A 115 0.17 -5.05 -8.07
N ASP A 116 -0.56 -4.23 -7.31
CA ASP A 116 -0.01 -3.03 -6.68
C ASP A 116 1.04 -3.35 -5.59
N SER A 117 0.94 -4.50 -4.89
CA SER A 117 1.90 -4.86 -3.83
C SER A 117 3.27 -5.27 -4.38
N THR A 118 3.35 -5.68 -5.64
CA THR A 118 4.60 -6.09 -6.31
C THR A 118 5.68 -5.00 -6.29
N VAL A 119 5.29 -3.72 -6.21
CA VAL A 119 6.23 -2.60 -6.04
C VAL A 119 7.09 -2.77 -4.78
N PHE A 120 6.51 -3.24 -3.68
CA PHE A 120 7.23 -3.42 -2.42
C PHE A 120 8.24 -4.58 -2.52
N ASP A 121 7.86 -5.69 -3.15
CA ASP A 121 8.73 -6.84 -3.37
C ASP A 121 9.93 -6.47 -4.26
N VAL A 122 9.67 -5.81 -5.39
CA VAL A 122 10.70 -5.34 -6.34
C VAL A 122 11.65 -4.33 -5.71
N LEU A 123 11.21 -3.57 -4.70
CA LEU A 123 12.05 -2.63 -3.94
C LEU A 123 12.67 -3.23 -2.67
N GLY A 124 12.33 -4.49 -2.33
CA GLY A 124 12.76 -5.10 -1.07
C GLY A 124 12.29 -4.31 0.15
N ILE A 125 11.06 -3.82 0.11
CA ILE A 125 10.39 -3.11 1.20
C ILE A 125 9.33 -4.06 1.77
N ARG A 126 9.35 -4.28 3.08
CA ARG A 126 8.32 -5.10 3.73
C ARG A 126 7.06 -4.27 3.91
N LEU A 127 5.94 -4.74 3.38
CA LEU A 127 4.61 -4.19 3.64
C LEU A 127 4.01 -4.90 4.84
N LEU A 128 3.57 -4.15 5.85
CA LEU A 128 3.07 -4.69 7.12
C LEU A 128 1.72 -4.05 7.49
N HIS A 129 0.88 -4.80 8.22
CA HIS A 129 -0.30 -4.25 8.90
C HIS A 129 -0.36 -4.70 10.37
N GLY A 130 -1.09 -3.94 11.19
CA GLY A 130 -1.28 -4.23 12.62
C GLY A 130 -2.67 -4.76 12.98
N TRP A 131 -3.52 -4.98 11.97
CA TRP A 131 -4.87 -5.48 12.20
C TRP A 131 -4.86 -7.01 12.35
N LEU A 132 -4.56 -7.46 13.56
CA LEU A 132 -4.44 -8.86 13.92
C LEU A 132 -5.55 -9.27 14.89
N LEU A 133 -5.90 -10.56 14.89
CA LEU A 133 -6.81 -11.13 15.87
C LEU A 133 -6.13 -11.32 17.22
N ASP A 134 -6.89 -11.21 18.31
CA ASP A 134 -6.42 -11.60 19.63
C ASP A 134 -6.30 -13.13 19.68
N ALA A 135 -5.12 -13.62 20.04
CA ALA A 135 -4.84 -15.05 20.16
C ALA A 135 -5.69 -15.75 21.25
N ASN A 136 -6.27 -14.99 22.19
CA ASN A 136 -7.11 -15.53 23.26
C ASN A 136 -8.60 -15.56 22.89
N ASP A 137 -9.00 -14.96 21.78
CA ASP A 137 -10.39 -14.95 21.31
C ASP A 137 -10.63 -16.12 20.34
N GLU A 138 -10.76 -17.32 20.90
CA GLU A 138 -10.96 -18.56 20.13
C GLU A 138 -12.22 -18.52 19.25
N GLU A 139 -13.27 -17.82 19.68
CA GLU A 139 -14.51 -17.70 18.92
C GLU A 139 -14.31 -16.87 17.65
N THR A 140 -13.73 -15.67 17.78
CA THR A 140 -13.41 -14.82 16.64
C THR A 140 -12.38 -15.48 15.71
N LEU A 141 -11.34 -16.12 16.26
CA LEU A 141 -10.37 -16.89 15.48
C LEU A 141 -11.02 -17.99 14.66
N ARG A 142 -12.00 -18.71 15.23
CA ARG A 142 -12.72 -19.78 14.53
C ARG A 142 -13.61 -19.23 13.41
N VAL A 143 -14.29 -18.11 13.64
CA VAL A 143 -15.20 -17.49 12.66
C VAL A 143 -14.43 -16.87 11.49
N ILE A 144 -13.36 -16.13 11.79
CA ILE A 144 -12.56 -15.44 10.78
C ILE A 144 -11.62 -16.42 10.07
N GLY A 145 -10.97 -17.31 10.81
CA GLY A 145 -10.02 -18.28 10.28
C GLY A 145 -8.90 -17.61 9.47
N ASN A 146 -8.70 -18.09 8.24
CA ASN A 146 -7.72 -17.53 7.30
C ASN A 146 -8.35 -16.57 6.27
N SER A 147 -9.56 -16.07 6.51
CA SER A 147 -10.24 -15.21 5.54
C SER A 147 -9.60 -13.83 5.44
N ALA A 148 -9.54 -13.31 4.21
CA ALA A 148 -9.14 -11.93 3.97
C ALA A 148 -10.31 -10.96 4.23
N TYR A 149 -10.02 -9.67 4.42
CA TYR A 149 -11.02 -8.64 4.72
C TYR A 149 -12.21 -8.68 3.75
N ASN A 150 -11.96 -8.71 2.43
CA ASN A 150 -13.04 -8.72 1.44
C ASN A 150 -13.95 -9.94 1.56
N GLN A 151 -13.38 -11.12 1.83
CA GLN A 151 -14.16 -12.35 2.03
C GLN A 151 -15.04 -12.26 3.29
N LEU A 152 -14.55 -11.61 4.35
CA LEU A 152 -15.35 -11.38 5.56
C LEU A 152 -16.47 -10.37 5.31
N ALA A 153 -16.19 -9.30 4.56
CA ALA A 153 -17.18 -8.30 4.21
C ALA A 153 -18.33 -8.92 3.40
N GLU A 154 -18.02 -9.76 2.41
CA GLU A 154 -19.01 -10.52 1.63
C GLU A 154 -19.87 -11.42 2.53
N ARG A 155 -19.24 -12.21 3.42
CA ARG A 155 -19.98 -13.07 4.37
C ARG A 155 -20.90 -12.27 5.30
N LEU A 156 -20.48 -11.08 5.72
CA LEU A 156 -21.30 -10.21 6.57
C LEU A 156 -22.57 -9.74 5.83
N VAL A 157 -22.42 -9.36 4.56
CA VAL A 157 -23.56 -8.96 3.71
C VAL A 157 -24.53 -10.13 3.55
N GLU A 158 -24.04 -11.31 3.17
CA GLU A 158 -24.86 -12.51 3.03
C GLU A 158 -25.60 -12.87 4.33
N ALA A 159 -24.94 -12.78 5.48
CA ALA A 159 -25.56 -13.02 6.79
C ALA A 159 -26.70 -12.03 7.08
N SER A 160 -26.49 -10.75 6.77
CA SER A 160 -27.50 -9.70 7.00
C SER A 160 -28.74 -9.85 6.10
N GLU A 161 -28.55 -10.23 4.84
CA GLU A 161 -29.65 -10.47 3.90
C GLU A 161 -30.49 -11.68 4.33
N ASN A 162 -29.84 -12.76 4.76
CA ASN A 162 -30.52 -13.95 5.27
C ASN A 162 -31.34 -13.66 6.53
N GLU A 163 -30.79 -12.87 7.46
CA GLU A 163 -31.51 -12.45 8.67
C GLU A 163 -32.74 -11.61 8.33
N GLN A 164 -32.61 -10.67 7.39
CA GLN A 164 -33.72 -9.85 6.93
C GLN A 164 -34.81 -10.67 6.24
N GLN A 165 -34.43 -11.64 5.41
CA GLN A 165 -35.37 -12.56 4.75
C GLN A 165 -36.10 -13.47 5.75
N ALA A 166 -35.38 -14.02 6.73
CA ALA A 166 -35.96 -14.83 7.81
C ALA A 166 -36.96 -14.03 8.65
N SER A 167 -36.61 -12.79 9.00
CA SER A 167 -37.47 -11.85 9.73
C SER A 167 -38.74 -11.50 8.93
N TRP A 168 -38.61 -11.24 7.62
CA TRP A 168 -39.74 -10.98 6.74
C TRP A 168 -40.69 -12.19 6.64
N LEU A 169 -40.18 -13.40 6.40
CA LEU A 169 -40.99 -14.62 6.35
C LEU A 169 -41.76 -14.85 7.66
N ALA A 170 -41.11 -14.63 8.81
CA ALA A 170 -41.74 -14.76 10.12
C ALA A 170 -42.88 -13.74 10.35
N SER A 171 -42.80 -12.54 9.74
CA SER A 171 -43.87 -11.54 9.80
C SER A 171 -45.06 -11.91 8.91
N VAL A 172 -44.80 -12.47 7.73
CA VAL A 172 -45.84 -12.90 6.77
C VAL A 172 -46.61 -14.11 7.31
N LEU A 173 -45.92 -15.09 7.90
CA LEU A 173 -46.53 -16.31 8.44
C LEU A 173 -47.32 -16.09 9.75
N LYS A 174 -47.26 -14.90 10.35
CA LYS A 174 -48.03 -14.52 11.55
C LYS A 174 -49.42 -13.93 11.25
N HIS A 175 -49.77 -13.78 9.98
CA HIS A 175 -51.10 -13.34 9.50
C HIS A 175 -51.75 -14.45 8.67
#